data_AF-A0A1F5TPQ7-F1
#
_entry.id   AF-A0A1F5TPQ7-F1
#
_cell.length_a   1.000
_cell.length_b   1.000
_cell.length_c   1.000
_cell.angle_alpha   90.00
_cell.angle_beta   90.00
_cell.angle_gamma   90.00
#
_symmetry.space_group_name_H-M   'P 1'
#
loop_
_entity.id
_entity.type
_entity.pdbx_description
1 polymer ?
#
loop_
_entity_poly.entity_id
_entity_poly.type
_entity_poly.pdbx_seq_one_letter_code
_entity_poly.pdbx_strand_id
1 'polypeptide(L)'
;MFNLEKIFGTKERGVDSERQEFLENSYLKEKYLTPDYIKEKLEDISQELKEKYPDYFNSITVVGGLANGSFMLRLKEEKNPATDLDYYLVLSNTPSQNILNSISQDIRKSITEINLTPDPQLKGDNPENFLDLSNIDQHVENEDFDLLSLPFIKSIGDTKKAQEIVIRNIIQKSNKQEIWDKIRDYHDQSLSLHHGKLDDSFNEEVFSEYYPKKVEKFSLPDNPEELLK
;
A
#
# COMPACT_ATOMS: atom_id res chain seq x y z
N MET A 1 -44.73 27.03 -11.37
CA MET A 1 -43.99 26.04 -10.56
C MET A 1 -43.35 25.06 -11.53
N PHE A 2 -42.03 25.15 -11.71
CA PHE A 2 -41.29 24.18 -12.53
C PHE A 2 -41.09 22.92 -11.70
N ASN A 3 -41.64 21.80 -12.18
CA ASN A 3 -41.52 20.52 -11.52
C ASN A 3 -40.16 19.89 -11.88
N LEU A 4 -39.19 20.06 -10.99
CA LEU A 4 -37.80 19.61 -11.14
C LEU A 4 -37.65 18.08 -11.17
N GLU A 5 -38.67 17.32 -10.80
CA GLU A 5 -38.68 15.84 -10.84
C GLU A 5 -38.78 15.27 -12.26
N LYS A 6 -39.05 16.08 -13.28
CA LYS A 6 -39.16 15.62 -14.68
C LYS A 6 -37.89 15.83 -15.53
N ILE A 7 -36.89 16.56 -15.04
CA ILE A 7 -35.64 16.84 -15.77
C ILE A 7 -34.50 15.94 -15.29
N PHE A 8 -34.52 15.56 -14.01
CA PHE A 8 -33.65 14.55 -13.47
C PHE A 8 -34.52 13.35 -13.15
N GLY A 9 -34.52 12.37 -14.06
CA GLY A 9 -35.11 11.07 -13.79
C GLY A 9 -34.66 10.58 -12.42
N THR A 10 -35.55 9.89 -11.72
CA THR A 10 -35.21 9.11 -10.53
C THR A 10 -33.92 8.35 -10.80
N LYS A 11 -32.78 8.84 -10.27
CA LYS A 11 -31.53 8.09 -10.25
C LYS A 11 -31.84 6.85 -9.42
N GLU A 12 -32.01 5.72 -10.09
CA GLU A 12 -31.95 4.41 -9.44
C GLU A 12 -30.66 4.37 -8.61
N ARG A 13 -30.74 3.70 -7.46
CA ARG A 13 -29.66 3.56 -6.47
C ARG A 13 -28.55 2.67 -7.04
N GLY A 14 -27.80 3.20 -7.99
CA GLY A 14 -26.60 2.61 -8.55
C GLY A 14 -25.43 3.58 -8.40
N VAL A 15 -24.24 3.01 -8.36
CA VAL A 15 -22.98 3.74 -8.44
C VAL A 15 -22.95 4.56 -9.74
N ASP A 16 -22.52 5.83 -9.66
CA ASP A 16 -22.45 6.69 -10.85
C ASP A 16 -21.50 6.07 -11.89
N SER A 17 -21.79 6.22 -13.18
CA SER A 17 -21.11 5.49 -14.26
C SER A 17 -19.59 5.68 -14.27
N GLU A 18 -19.10 6.85 -13.82
CA GLU A 18 -17.67 7.15 -13.72
C GLU A 18 -16.96 6.30 -12.65
N ARG A 19 -17.63 6.06 -11.52
CA ARG A 19 -17.14 5.22 -10.43
C ARG A 19 -17.10 3.75 -10.83
N GLN A 20 -18.17 3.28 -11.48
CA GLN A 20 -18.21 1.92 -12.01
C GLN A 20 -17.11 1.71 -13.06
N GLU A 21 -16.94 2.66 -13.98
CA GLU A 21 -15.86 2.63 -14.96
C GLU A 21 -14.49 2.58 -14.30
N PHE A 22 -14.26 3.36 -13.23
CA PHE A 22 -13.02 3.28 -12.46
C PHE A 22 -12.80 1.88 -11.87
N LEU A 23 -13.83 1.27 -11.29
CA LEU A 23 -13.71 -0.05 -10.69
C LEU A 23 -13.34 -1.12 -11.73
N GLU A 24 -13.97 -1.10 -12.90
CA GLU A 24 -13.78 -2.11 -13.95
C GLU A 24 -12.50 -1.88 -14.77
N ASN A 25 -12.19 -0.63 -15.09
CA ASN A 25 -11.10 -0.27 -16.01
C ASN A 25 -9.82 0.17 -15.32
N SER A 26 -9.84 0.42 -14.02
CA SER A 26 -8.65 0.79 -13.25
C SER A 26 -8.44 -0.14 -12.06
N TYR A 27 -9.38 -0.15 -11.09
CA TYR A 27 -9.23 -0.89 -9.83
C TYR A 27 -8.93 -2.38 -10.04
N LEU A 28 -9.65 -3.07 -10.92
CA LEU A 28 -9.42 -4.50 -11.18
C LEU A 28 -8.24 -4.78 -12.12
N LYS A 29 -7.58 -3.77 -12.71
CA LYS A 29 -6.52 -3.98 -13.71
C LYS A 29 -5.13 -4.08 -13.10
N GLU A 30 -4.86 -3.34 -12.04
CA GLU A 30 -3.57 -3.34 -11.35
C GLU A 30 -3.73 -3.69 -9.89
N LYS A 31 -2.66 -4.17 -9.26
CA LYS A 31 -2.64 -4.53 -7.84
C LYS A 31 -2.77 -3.28 -6.95
N TYR A 32 -1.91 -2.30 -7.19
CA TYR A 32 -1.83 -1.03 -6.49
C TYR A 32 -1.88 0.11 -7.48
N LEU A 33 -2.67 1.14 -7.19
CA LEU A 33 -2.98 2.24 -8.10
C LEU A 33 -2.59 3.56 -7.46
N THR A 34 -1.53 4.16 -7.99
CA THR A 34 -0.97 5.43 -7.57
C THR A 34 -0.75 6.28 -8.82
N PRO A 35 -1.02 7.60 -8.80
CA PRO A 35 -0.73 8.47 -9.94
C PRO A 35 0.74 8.39 -10.37
N ASP A 36 0.99 8.44 -11.68
CA ASP A 36 2.34 8.28 -12.26
C ASP A 36 3.34 9.28 -11.69
N TYR A 37 2.97 10.56 -11.56
CA TYR A 37 3.87 11.58 -11.01
C TYR A 37 4.28 11.33 -9.55
N ILE A 38 3.40 10.68 -8.75
CA ILE A 38 3.74 10.28 -7.38
C ILE A 38 4.64 9.06 -7.41
N LYS A 39 4.32 8.07 -8.26
CA LYS A 39 5.10 6.86 -8.43
C LYS A 39 6.54 7.18 -8.85
N GLU A 40 6.72 8.00 -9.88
CA GLU A 40 8.03 8.47 -10.36
C GLU A 40 8.80 9.17 -9.24
N LYS A 41 8.15 10.07 -8.49
CA LYS A 41 8.80 10.74 -7.37
C LYS A 41 9.23 9.79 -6.26
N LEU A 42 8.43 8.77 -5.94
CA LEU A 42 8.80 7.76 -4.94
C LEU A 42 9.92 6.85 -5.42
N GLU A 43 10.00 6.56 -6.73
CA GLU A 43 11.12 5.84 -7.35
C GLU A 43 12.41 6.66 -7.26
N ASP A 44 12.36 7.96 -7.55
CA ASP A 44 13.50 8.88 -7.39
C ASP A 44 13.98 8.93 -5.93
N ILE A 45 13.04 9.11 -4.98
CA ILE A 45 13.35 9.12 -3.54
C ILE A 45 14.01 7.80 -3.13
N SER A 46 13.46 6.67 -3.56
CA SER A 46 14.01 5.35 -3.24
C SER A 46 15.45 5.21 -3.76
N GLN A 47 15.75 5.72 -4.94
CA GLN A 47 17.10 5.67 -5.49
C GLN A 47 18.06 6.57 -4.71
N GLU A 48 17.66 7.80 -4.39
CA GLU A 48 18.46 8.72 -3.57
C GLU A 48 18.77 8.16 -2.17
N LEU A 49 17.78 7.56 -1.51
CA LEU A 49 17.96 6.95 -0.19
C LEU A 49 18.88 5.73 -0.25
N LYS A 50 18.80 4.93 -1.31
CA LYS A 50 19.69 3.78 -1.51
C LYS A 50 21.14 4.23 -1.69
N GLU A 51 21.38 5.35 -2.38
CA GLU A 51 22.72 5.92 -2.55
C GLU A 51 23.25 6.56 -1.25
N LYS A 52 22.38 7.22 -0.49
CA LYS A 52 22.76 7.93 0.74
C LYS A 52 22.89 7.01 1.96
N TYR A 53 22.09 5.95 2.02
CA TYR A 53 22.01 5.00 3.13
C TYR A 53 22.12 3.53 2.67
N PRO A 54 23.17 3.15 1.91
CA PRO A 54 23.26 1.84 1.26
C PRO A 54 23.28 0.66 2.24
N ASP A 55 23.75 0.88 3.46
CA ASP A 55 23.82 -0.14 4.51
C ASP A 55 22.49 -0.33 5.25
N TYR A 56 21.55 0.60 5.11
CA TYR A 56 20.30 0.61 5.88
C TYR A 56 19.07 0.50 4.98
N PHE A 57 18.96 1.32 3.95
CA PHE A 57 17.73 1.43 3.18
C PHE A 57 17.53 0.24 2.23
N ASN A 58 16.31 -0.32 2.19
CA ASN A 58 15.93 -1.31 1.18
C ASN A 58 14.76 -0.81 0.32
N SER A 59 13.64 -0.44 0.94
CA SER A 59 12.47 0.06 0.21
C SER A 59 11.53 0.91 1.07
N ILE A 60 10.72 1.74 0.40
CA ILE A 60 9.57 2.44 0.99
C ILE A 60 8.33 1.62 0.68
N THR A 61 7.48 1.38 1.67
CA THR A 61 6.21 0.70 1.50
C THR A 61 5.06 1.66 1.73
N VAL A 62 4.30 1.94 0.69
CA VAL A 62 3.14 2.85 0.73
C VAL A 62 1.89 2.08 1.09
N VAL A 63 1.07 2.64 1.97
CA VAL A 63 -0.24 2.07 2.32
C VAL A 63 -1.35 3.12 2.18
N GLY A 64 -2.56 2.75 2.56
CA GLY A 64 -3.69 3.66 2.60
C GLY A 64 -4.14 4.13 1.21
N GLY A 65 -4.72 5.33 1.17
CA GLY A 65 -5.43 5.84 0.00
C GLY A 65 -4.56 6.04 -1.25
N LEU A 66 -3.26 6.27 -1.08
CA LEU A 66 -2.30 6.42 -2.17
C LEU A 66 -1.92 5.09 -2.83
N ALA A 67 -1.97 3.97 -2.11
CA ALA A 67 -1.60 2.65 -2.64
C ALA A 67 -2.79 1.91 -3.27
N ASN A 68 -3.98 2.00 -2.67
CA ASN A 68 -5.12 1.13 -3.01
C ASN A 68 -6.03 1.69 -4.12
N GLY A 69 -5.72 2.87 -4.67
CA GLY A 69 -6.53 3.53 -5.72
C GLY A 69 -7.57 4.53 -5.22
N SER A 70 -7.71 4.71 -3.90
CA SER A 70 -8.72 5.62 -3.35
C SER A 70 -8.44 7.09 -3.71
N PHE A 71 -7.17 7.47 -3.72
CA PHE A 71 -6.74 8.79 -4.16
C PHE A 71 -6.94 9.00 -5.66
N MET A 72 -6.66 7.98 -6.48
CA MET A 72 -6.93 8.01 -7.93
C MET A 72 -8.42 8.22 -8.22
N LEU A 73 -9.30 7.56 -7.46
CA LEU A 73 -10.74 7.78 -7.58
C LEU A 73 -11.13 9.19 -7.15
N ARG A 74 -10.61 9.69 -6.01
CA ARG A 74 -10.83 11.09 -5.60
C ARG A 74 -10.34 12.09 -6.64
N LEU A 75 -9.24 11.84 -7.34
CA LEU A 75 -8.75 12.72 -8.41
C LEU A 75 -9.70 12.78 -9.62
N LYS A 76 -10.41 11.68 -9.90
CA LYS A 76 -11.44 11.67 -10.96
C LYS A 76 -12.67 12.48 -10.54
N GLU A 77 -13.08 12.34 -9.28
CA GLU A 77 -14.30 12.99 -8.75
C GLU A 77 -14.07 14.45 -8.34
N GLU A 78 -12.89 14.76 -7.83
CA GLU A 78 -12.50 16.04 -7.25
C GLU A 78 -11.26 16.58 -7.97
N LYS A 79 -11.30 17.85 -8.38
CA LYS A 79 -10.11 18.52 -8.89
C LYS A 79 -9.23 18.94 -7.72
N ASN A 80 -8.16 18.18 -7.47
CA ASN A 80 -7.13 18.42 -6.46
C ASN A 80 -7.51 18.05 -5.00
N PRO A 81 -7.83 16.78 -4.72
CA PRO A 81 -8.08 16.29 -3.36
C PRO A 81 -6.80 16.34 -2.53
N ALA A 82 -6.92 16.67 -1.24
CA ALA A 82 -5.82 16.53 -0.30
C ALA A 82 -5.56 15.04 -0.01
N THR A 83 -4.29 14.67 0.14
CA THR A 83 -3.90 13.36 0.64
C THR A 83 -2.55 13.45 1.34
N ASP A 84 -2.41 12.64 2.38
CA ASP A 84 -1.17 12.33 3.05
C ASP A 84 -0.45 11.15 2.39
N LEU A 85 0.83 10.99 2.74
CA LEU A 85 1.61 9.78 2.49
C LEU A 85 1.73 8.98 3.79
N ASP A 86 1.03 7.86 3.79
CA ASP A 86 1.17 6.78 4.77
C ASP A 86 2.25 5.81 4.30
N TYR A 87 3.31 5.63 5.08
CA TYR A 87 4.37 4.70 4.69
C TYR A 87 5.09 4.02 5.85
N TYR A 88 5.54 2.81 5.54
CA TYR A 88 6.50 2.03 6.30
C TYR A 88 7.84 2.01 5.58
N LEU A 89 8.90 1.72 6.32
CA LEU A 89 10.22 1.43 5.76
C LEU A 89 10.52 -0.06 5.82
N VAL A 90 11.20 -0.57 4.80
CA VAL A 90 11.87 -1.87 4.88
C VAL A 90 13.37 -1.57 4.89
N LEU A 91 14.04 -2.04 5.93
CA LEU A 91 15.45 -1.73 6.19
C LEU A 91 16.27 -3.00 6.25
N SER A 92 17.49 -2.93 5.72
CA SER A 92 18.45 -4.03 5.73
C SER A 92 19.01 -4.32 7.12
N ASN A 93 19.10 -3.31 7.99
CA ASN A 93 19.63 -3.39 9.34
C ASN A 93 18.90 -2.42 10.27
N THR A 94 18.91 -2.68 11.59
CA THR A 94 18.40 -1.73 12.60
C THR A 94 19.17 -0.40 12.51
N PRO A 95 18.53 0.72 12.13
CA PRO A 95 19.19 2.02 12.15
C PRO A 95 19.25 2.55 13.60
N SER A 96 20.23 3.40 13.89
CA SER A 96 20.10 4.30 15.04
C SER A 96 18.92 5.26 14.80
N GLN A 97 18.28 5.74 15.87
CA GLN A 97 17.16 6.69 15.74
C GLN A 97 17.54 7.94 14.92
N ASN A 98 18.79 8.40 14.99
CA ASN A 98 19.26 9.54 14.19
C ASN A 98 19.25 9.24 12.69
N ILE A 99 19.63 8.02 12.28
CA ILE A 99 19.59 7.60 10.88
C ILE A 99 18.14 7.44 10.41
N LEU A 100 17.30 6.82 11.22
CA LEU A 100 15.88 6.65 10.92
C LEU A 100 15.16 8.00 10.75
N ASN A 101 15.44 8.95 11.66
CA ASN A 101 14.95 10.33 11.55
C ASN A 101 15.45 11.02 10.28
N SER A 102 16.70 10.77 9.87
CA SER A 102 17.27 11.38 8.68
C SER A 102 16.63 10.85 7.41
N ILE A 103 16.44 9.54 7.29
CA ILE A 103 15.74 8.89 6.17
C ILE A 103 14.33 9.48 6.04
N SER A 104 13.58 9.53 7.16
CA SER A 104 12.21 10.02 7.18
C SER A 104 12.12 11.52 6.84
N GLN A 105 13.12 12.31 7.24
CA GLN A 105 13.22 13.73 6.87
C GLN A 105 13.51 13.94 5.38
N ASP A 106 14.37 13.12 4.78
CA ASP A 106 14.66 13.19 3.35
C ASP A 106 13.42 12.85 2.52
N ILE A 107 12.69 11.77 2.88
CA ILE A 107 11.41 11.44 2.25
C ILE A 107 10.45 12.62 2.37
N ARG A 108 10.24 13.13 3.59
CA ARG A 108 9.34 14.26 3.86
C ARG A 108 9.67 15.47 2.99
N LYS A 109 10.93 15.84 2.89
CA LYS A 109 11.36 16.98 2.09
C LYS A 109 10.98 16.78 0.63
N SER A 110 11.31 15.62 0.07
CA SER A 110 11.08 15.32 -1.34
C SER A 110 9.60 15.19 -1.70
N ILE A 111 8.76 14.60 -0.84
CA ILE A 111 7.31 14.48 -1.13
C ILE A 111 6.56 15.82 -1.00
N THR A 112 7.07 16.75 -0.19
CA THR A 112 6.49 18.09 -0.06
C THR A 112 6.59 18.87 -1.38
N GLU A 113 7.59 18.54 -2.22
CA GLU A 113 7.76 19.14 -3.56
C GLU A 113 6.62 18.78 -4.53
N ILE A 114 5.92 17.66 -4.28
CA ILE A 114 4.75 17.23 -5.05
C ILE A 114 3.42 17.44 -4.30
N ASN A 115 3.41 18.34 -3.31
CA ASN A 115 2.25 18.70 -2.50
C ASN A 115 1.64 17.55 -1.67
N LEU A 116 2.43 16.53 -1.32
CA LEU A 116 2.03 15.53 -0.34
C LEU A 116 2.52 15.92 1.05
N THR A 117 1.71 15.60 2.06
CA THR A 117 2.08 15.76 3.47
C THR A 117 2.32 14.38 4.08
N PRO A 118 3.42 14.11 4.79
CA PRO A 118 3.55 12.84 5.50
C PRO A 118 2.50 12.75 6.62
N ASP A 119 1.93 11.56 6.82
CA ASP A 119 1.04 11.32 7.94
C ASP A 119 1.77 11.54 9.29
N PRO A 120 1.13 12.15 10.32
CA PRO A 120 1.78 12.40 11.60
C PRO A 120 2.15 11.14 12.38
N GLN A 121 1.51 10.00 12.12
CA GLN A 121 1.68 8.74 12.85
C GLN A 121 2.47 7.73 12.03
N LEU A 122 2.18 7.59 10.74
CA LEU A 122 2.74 6.57 9.88
C LEU A 122 3.72 7.16 8.86
N LYS A 123 4.90 7.52 9.37
CA LYS A 123 5.94 8.25 8.62
C LYS A 123 7.35 7.68 8.77
N GLY A 124 7.45 6.39 9.08
CA GLY A 124 8.71 5.65 9.08
C GLY A 124 9.72 6.00 10.18
N ASP A 125 9.46 6.97 11.07
CA ASP A 125 10.43 7.41 12.09
C ASP A 125 10.27 6.72 13.46
N ASN A 126 9.29 5.83 13.60
CA ASN A 126 9.06 4.99 14.79
C ASN A 126 9.44 3.52 14.49
N PRO A 127 10.05 2.79 15.45
CA PRO A 127 10.17 1.33 15.42
C PRO A 127 8.97 0.54 14.91
N GLU A 128 7.75 0.96 15.24
CA GLU A 128 6.52 0.30 14.76
C GLU A 128 6.24 0.54 13.26
N ASN A 129 7.04 1.36 12.59
CA ASN A 129 6.83 1.75 11.19
C ASN A 129 7.94 1.23 10.26
N PHE A 130 8.77 0.28 10.72
CA PHE A 130 9.71 -0.37 9.83
C PHE A 130 9.86 -1.87 10.08
N LEU A 131 10.13 -2.61 9.00
CA LEU A 131 10.60 -3.98 9.05
C LEU A 131 12.14 -3.99 9.01
N ASP A 132 12.77 -4.65 9.98
CA ASP A 132 14.22 -4.87 10.00
C ASP A 132 14.57 -6.27 9.51
N LEU A 133 15.13 -6.33 8.29
CA LEU A 133 15.52 -7.57 7.66
C LEU A 133 16.69 -8.27 8.36
N SER A 134 17.51 -7.57 9.15
CA SER A 134 18.59 -8.18 9.93
C SER A 134 18.08 -8.95 11.15
N ASN A 135 16.88 -8.60 11.64
CA ASN A 135 16.21 -9.22 12.79
C ASN A 135 14.95 -9.99 12.36
N ILE A 136 14.94 -10.50 11.14
CA ILE A 136 13.77 -11.17 10.54
C ILE A 136 13.28 -12.37 11.35
N ASP A 137 14.18 -13.13 11.96
CA ASP A 137 13.81 -14.26 12.83
C ASP A 137 12.99 -13.80 14.04
N GLN A 138 13.38 -12.68 14.66
CA GLN A 138 12.66 -12.10 15.79
C GLN A 138 11.27 -11.62 15.39
N HIS A 139 11.13 -10.98 14.22
CA HIS A 139 9.83 -10.56 13.70
C HIS A 139 8.88 -11.75 13.47
N VAL A 140 9.42 -12.87 12.99
CA VAL A 140 8.64 -14.12 12.84
C VAL A 140 8.24 -14.69 14.20
N GLU A 141 9.14 -14.69 15.18
CA GLU A 141 8.86 -15.17 16.55
C GLU A 141 7.87 -14.27 17.31
N ASN A 142 7.90 -12.97 17.05
CA ASN A 142 6.98 -11.99 17.62
C ASN A 142 5.61 -11.97 16.95
N GLU A 143 5.45 -12.71 15.84
CA GLU A 143 4.22 -12.70 15.04
C GLU A 143 3.90 -11.31 14.46
N ASP A 144 4.93 -10.54 14.06
CA ASP A 144 4.81 -9.21 13.44
C ASP A 144 4.35 -9.32 11.97
N PHE A 145 3.23 -10.00 11.72
CA PHE A 145 2.78 -10.41 10.39
C PHE A 145 2.43 -9.24 9.47
N ASP A 146 1.97 -8.13 10.04
CA ASP A 146 1.74 -6.89 9.32
C ASP A 146 3.05 -6.33 8.76
N LEU A 147 4.11 -6.25 9.57
CA LEU A 147 5.44 -5.84 9.12
C LEU A 147 6.03 -6.83 8.12
N LEU A 148 5.89 -8.12 8.35
CA LEU A 148 6.35 -9.17 7.43
C LEU A 148 5.63 -9.14 6.08
N SER A 149 4.41 -8.58 6.01
CA SER A 149 3.66 -8.41 4.77
C SER A 149 4.16 -7.24 3.91
N LEU A 150 4.88 -6.28 4.50
CA LEU A 150 5.27 -5.03 3.84
C LEU A 150 5.94 -5.24 2.47
N PRO A 151 6.93 -6.13 2.30
CA PRO A 151 7.59 -6.30 1.00
C PRO A 151 6.67 -6.79 -0.12
N PHE A 152 5.50 -7.34 0.20
CA PHE A 152 4.54 -7.90 -0.76
C PHE A 152 3.45 -6.91 -1.17
N ILE A 153 3.40 -5.74 -0.52
CA ILE A 153 2.44 -4.69 -0.82
C ILE A 153 3.02 -3.64 -1.78
N LYS A 154 2.61 -2.37 -1.71
CA LYS A 154 3.10 -1.31 -2.59
C LYS A 154 4.47 -0.81 -2.12
N SER A 155 5.49 -1.65 -2.30
CA SER A 155 6.88 -1.31 -1.98
C SER A 155 7.65 -0.83 -3.21
N ILE A 156 8.56 0.12 -3.00
CA ILE A 156 9.39 0.77 -4.02
C ILE A 156 10.84 0.75 -3.53
N GLY A 157 11.74 0.19 -4.33
CA GLY A 157 13.15 -0.07 -3.99
C GLY A 157 13.58 -1.51 -4.27
N ASP A 158 14.47 -2.07 -3.44
CA ASP A 158 15.00 -3.43 -3.58
C ASP A 158 14.03 -4.51 -3.03
N THR A 159 12.77 -4.43 -3.48
CA THR A 159 11.64 -5.22 -2.95
C THR A 159 11.82 -6.72 -3.13
N LYS A 160 12.33 -7.16 -4.29
CA LYS A 160 12.58 -8.59 -4.55
C LYS A 160 13.53 -9.20 -3.51
N LYS A 161 14.59 -8.47 -3.15
CA LYS A 161 15.55 -8.92 -2.12
C LYS A 161 14.86 -9.05 -0.75
N ALA A 162 14.02 -8.08 -0.37
CA ALA A 162 13.28 -8.13 0.88
C ALA A 162 12.28 -9.31 0.90
N GLN A 163 11.52 -9.52 -0.18
CA GLN A 163 10.60 -10.65 -0.33
C GLN A 163 11.34 -11.98 -0.17
N GLU A 164 12.48 -12.15 -0.85
CA GLU A 164 13.30 -13.36 -0.76
C GLU A 164 13.79 -13.63 0.67
N ILE A 165 14.22 -12.59 1.41
CA ILE A 165 14.65 -12.72 2.81
C ILE A 165 13.48 -13.19 3.68
N VAL A 166 12.31 -12.56 3.56
CA VAL A 166 11.11 -12.94 4.33
C VAL A 166 10.72 -14.38 4.04
N ILE A 167 10.58 -14.75 2.75
CA ILE A 167 10.18 -16.11 2.35
C ILE A 167 11.17 -17.15 2.87
N ARG A 168 12.48 -16.94 2.68
CA ARG A 168 13.50 -17.91 3.09
C ARG A 168 13.52 -18.17 4.59
N ASN A 169 13.12 -17.21 5.41
CA ASN A 169 12.99 -17.38 6.85
C ASN A 169 11.72 -18.12 7.23
N ILE A 170 10.58 -17.81 6.58
CA ILE A 170 9.30 -18.48 6.84
C ILE A 170 9.36 -19.97 6.50
N ILE A 171 9.92 -20.35 5.35
CA ILE A 171 9.91 -21.75 4.89
C ILE A 171 10.69 -22.71 5.81
N GLN A 172 11.54 -22.18 6.68
CA GLN A 172 12.32 -22.95 7.66
C GLN A 172 11.54 -23.22 8.95
N LYS A 173 10.41 -22.53 9.19
CA LYS A 173 9.61 -22.68 10.41
C LYS A 173 8.69 -23.89 10.30
N SER A 174 8.43 -24.54 11.44
CA SER A 174 7.54 -25.71 11.51
C SER A 174 6.08 -25.35 11.21
N ASN A 175 5.65 -24.14 11.55
CA ASN A 175 4.32 -23.58 11.28
C ASN A 175 4.30 -22.65 10.04
N LYS A 176 5.18 -22.90 9.05
CA LYS A 176 5.34 -22.01 7.87
C LYS A 176 4.05 -21.64 7.16
N GLN A 177 3.09 -22.56 7.05
CA GLN A 177 1.82 -22.30 6.36
C GLN A 177 0.97 -21.29 7.13
N GLU A 178 0.89 -21.41 8.46
CA GLU A 178 0.14 -20.49 9.30
C GLU A 178 0.69 -19.07 9.22
N ILE A 179 2.03 -18.92 9.31
CA ILE A 179 2.69 -17.61 9.16
C ILE A 179 2.42 -17.02 7.76
N TRP A 180 2.53 -17.85 6.72
CA TRP A 180 2.31 -17.39 5.36
C TRP A 180 0.86 -16.95 5.13
N ASP A 181 -0.12 -17.72 5.61
CA ASP A 181 -1.54 -17.37 5.49
C ASP A 181 -1.82 -16.01 6.16
N LYS A 182 -1.20 -15.71 7.31
CA LYS A 182 -1.31 -14.38 7.95
C LYS A 182 -0.72 -13.26 7.09
N ILE A 183 0.44 -13.46 6.50
CA ILE A 183 1.06 -12.48 5.60
C ILE A 183 0.18 -12.24 4.38
N ARG A 184 -0.41 -13.30 3.82
CA ARG A 184 -1.37 -13.21 2.72
C ARG A 184 -2.61 -12.42 3.12
N ASP A 185 -3.16 -12.65 4.32
CA ASP A 185 -4.32 -11.91 4.83
C ASP A 185 -4.05 -10.40 4.89
N TYR A 186 -2.90 -9.97 5.44
CA TYR A 186 -2.52 -8.55 5.49
C TYR A 186 -2.28 -7.95 4.11
N HIS A 187 -1.65 -8.71 3.24
CA HIS A 187 -1.50 -8.35 1.84
C HIS A 187 -2.86 -8.13 1.17
N ASP A 188 -3.81 -9.06 1.32
CA ASP A 188 -5.12 -9.00 0.70
C ASP A 188 -5.94 -7.83 1.27
N GLN A 189 -5.84 -7.55 2.56
CA GLN A 189 -6.41 -6.35 3.18
C GLN A 189 -5.89 -5.06 2.54
N SER A 190 -4.61 -4.99 2.18
CA SER A 190 -4.03 -3.81 1.54
C SER A 190 -4.58 -3.51 0.13
N LEU A 191 -5.22 -4.49 -0.51
CA LEU A 191 -5.87 -4.32 -1.82
C LEU A 191 -7.23 -3.62 -1.72
N SER A 192 -7.80 -3.52 -0.51
CA SER A 192 -9.12 -2.93 -0.27
C SER A 192 -9.15 -1.45 -0.62
N LEU A 193 -10.16 -1.03 -1.38
CA LEU A 193 -10.38 0.38 -1.73
C LEU A 193 -11.03 1.11 -0.54
N HIS A 194 -10.36 2.12 -0.01
CA HIS A 194 -10.82 2.96 1.11
C HIS A 194 -11.06 4.41 0.66
N HIS A 195 -12.18 4.65 -0.03
CA HIS A 195 -12.45 5.94 -0.66
C HIS A 195 -13.24 6.92 0.23
N GLY A 196 -12.57 7.67 1.13
CA GLY A 196 -13.21 8.80 1.83
C GLY A 196 -14.54 8.45 2.54
N LYS A 197 -15.48 9.42 2.62
CA LYS A 197 -16.85 9.13 3.07
C LYS A 197 -17.65 8.58 1.89
N LEU A 198 -17.58 7.26 1.71
CA LEU A 198 -18.45 6.57 0.77
C LEU A 198 -19.91 6.70 1.17
N ASP A 199 -20.78 6.92 0.19
CA ASP A 199 -22.17 6.52 0.38
C ASP A 199 -22.23 5.00 0.58
N ASP A 200 -23.14 4.56 1.45
CA ASP A 200 -23.21 3.15 1.88
C ASP A 200 -23.37 2.20 0.69
N SER A 201 -24.09 2.61 -0.37
CA SER A 201 -24.28 1.82 -1.59
C SER A 201 -22.98 1.54 -2.35
N PHE A 202 -22.16 2.55 -2.63
CA PHE A 202 -20.88 2.31 -3.30
C PHE A 202 -19.94 1.46 -2.43
N ASN A 203 -19.96 1.68 -1.11
CA ASN A 203 -19.15 0.89 -0.19
C ASN A 203 -19.54 -0.60 -0.21
N GLU A 204 -20.85 -0.88 -0.15
CA GLU A 204 -21.38 -2.24 -0.21
C GLU A 204 -21.03 -2.91 -1.54
N GLU A 205 -21.13 -2.21 -2.67
CA GLU A 205 -20.77 -2.74 -3.99
C GLU A 205 -19.26 -3.05 -4.09
N VAL A 206 -18.40 -2.13 -3.63
CA VAL A 206 -16.96 -2.35 -3.59
C VAL A 206 -16.63 -3.60 -2.77
N PHE A 207 -17.17 -3.74 -1.57
CA PHE A 207 -16.85 -4.86 -0.67
C PHE A 207 -17.48 -6.19 -1.09
N SER A 208 -18.70 -6.19 -1.61
CA SER A 208 -19.41 -7.42 -1.97
C SER A 208 -19.06 -7.93 -3.36
N GLU A 209 -18.73 -7.04 -4.31
CA GLU A 209 -18.52 -7.43 -5.71
C GLU A 209 -17.10 -7.26 -6.20
N TYR A 210 -16.44 -6.13 -5.91
CA TYR A 210 -15.16 -5.79 -6.54
C TYR A 210 -13.94 -6.22 -5.74
N TYR A 211 -13.98 -6.09 -4.41
CA TYR A 211 -12.89 -6.50 -3.54
C TYR A 211 -12.61 -8.01 -3.62
N PRO A 212 -13.61 -8.92 -3.63
CA PRO A 212 -13.35 -10.35 -3.82
C PRO A 212 -12.70 -10.65 -5.19
N LYS A 213 -13.14 -9.99 -6.27
CA LYS A 213 -12.53 -10.13 -7.61
C LYS A 213 -11.10 -9.60 -7.65
N LYS A 214 -10.81 -8.53 -6.90
CA LYS A 214 -9.47 -7.95 -6.77
C LYS A 214 -8.53 -8.92 -6.04
N VAL A 215 -8.99 -9.48 -4.92
CA VAL A 215 -8.29 -10.49 -4.13
C VAL A 215 -8.00 -11.72 -5.01
N GLU A 216 -9.02 -12.32 -5.64
CA GLU A 216 -8.85 -13.48 -6.53
C GLU A 216 -7.76 -13.27 -7.59
N LYS A 217 -7.65 -12.05 -8.13
CA LYS A 217 -6.67 -11.74 -9.19
C LYS A 217 -5.26 -11.47 -8.66
N PHE A 218 -5.12 -10.91 -7.46
CA PHE A 218 -3.84 -10.35 -7.00
C PHE A 218 -3.33 -10.91 -5.69
N SER A 219 -4.05 -11.83 -5.05
CA SER A 219 -3.57 -12.56 -3.88
C SER A 219 -2.22 -13.21 -4.15
N LEU A 220 -1.42 -13.28 -3.10
CA LEU A 220 -0.19 -14.06 -3.12
C LEU A 220 -0.53 -15.57 -3.22
N PRO A 221 0.38 -16.37 -3.83
CA PRO A 221 0.17 -17.81 -4.01
C PRO A 221 0.05 -18.54 -2.66
N ASP A 222 -0.64 -19.68 -2.65
CA ASP A 222 -0.81 -20.50 -1.44
C ASP A 222 0.53 -21.02 -0.90
N ASN A 223 1.49 -21.31 -1.78
CA ASN A 223 2.85 -21.71 -1.41
C ASN A 223 3.84 -20.55 -1.62
N PRO A 224 4.53 -20.04 -0.57
CA PRO A 224 5.48 -18.94 -0.69
C PRO A 224 6.69 -19.26 -1.57
N GLU A 225 7.05 -20.55 -1.70
CA GLU A 225 8.20 -21.00 -2.50
C GLU A 225 8.00 -20.73 -4.00
N GLU A 226 6.76 -20.50 -4.46
CA GLU A 226 6.47 -20.12 -5.84
C GLU A 226 7.01 -18.74 -6.20
N LEU A 227 7.17 -17.84 -5.22
CA LEU A 227 7.73 -16.50 -5.41
C LEU A 227 9.26 -16.48 -5.48
N LEU A 228 9.94 -17.61 -5.23
CA LEU A 228 11.39 -17.75 -5.37
C LEU A 228 11.84 -18.24 -6.76
N LYS A 229 10.89 -18.55 -7.65
CA LYS A 229 11.14 -19.08 -9.00
C LYS A 229 11.31 -17.94 -10.00
#